data_AF-A0A942S4E9-F1
#
_entry.id   AF-A0A942S4E9-F1
#
_cell.length_a   1.000
_cell.length_b   1.000
_cell.length_c   1.000
_cell.angle_alpha   90.00
_cell.angle_beta   90.00
_cell.angle_gamma   90.00
#
_symmetry.space_group_name_H-M   'P 1'
#
loop_
_entity.id
_entity.type
_entity.pdbx_description
1 polymer ?
#
loop_
_entity_poly.entity_id
_entity_poly.type
_entity_poly.pdbx_seq_one_letter_code
_entity_poly.pdbx_strand_id
1 'polypeptide(L)'
;MKKIILILTVLLLIAFSTFATLYYFAPKPPMGTLEKCHRDISAAHDAEAQKYAADLLAEAEVFYEEAKKAFQEQNQKIYFLRDYSTVLNLVSQATAKAEDAIKKTADAKANLKTDIKKKLDSVNHKIEHFQTYYAHLPLNAKARKDFTNAKLKYLESQQAFER
;
A
#
# COMPACT_ATOMS: atom_id res chain seq x y z
N MET A 1 11.66 -67.99 -9.67
CA MET A 1 12.43 -66.92 -9.00
C MET A 1 12.91 -65.83 -9.97
N LYS A 2 13.72 -66.11 -11.00
CA LYS A 2 14.23 -65.08 -11.94
C LYS A 2 13.13 -64.25 -12.65
N LYS A 3 12.03 -64.87 -13.10
CA LYS A 3 10.90 -64.16 -13.75
C LYS A 3 10.15 -63.23 -12.79
N ILE A 4 10.02 -63.61 -11.52
CA ILE A 4 9.36 -62.79 -10.49
C ILE A 4 10.21 -61.57 -10.15
N ILE A 5 11.53 -61.75 -10.05
CA ILE A 5 12.48 -60.64 -9.84
C ILE A 5 12.44 -59.66 -11.01
N LEU A 6 12.35 -60.16 -12.25
CA LEU A 6 12.29 -59.33 -13.46
C LEU A 6 10.97 -58.54 -13.57
N ILE A 7 9.84 -59.14 -13.15
CA ILE A 7 8.56 -58.44 -13.07
C ILE A 7 8.60 -57.34 -12.00
N LEU A 8 9.21 -57.63 -10.83
CA LEU A 8 9.38 -56.67 -9.75
C LEU A 8 10.25 -55.47 -10.15
N THR A 9 11.37 -55.69 -10.85
CA THR A 9 12.23 -54.60 -11.32
C THR A 9 11.56 -53.73 -12.38
N VAL A 10 10.79 -54.33 -13.30
CA VAL A 10 10.02 -53.58 -14.29
C VAL A 10 8.92 -52.74 -13.62
N LEU A 11 8.21 -53.30 -12.64
CA LEU A 11 7.21 -52.55 -11.85
C LEU A 11 7.82 -51.36 -11.11
N LEU A 12 9.02 -51.54 -10.54
CA LEU A 12 9.74 -50.50 -9.82
C LEU A 12 10.18 -49.37 -10.76
N LEU A 13 10.65 -49.71 -11.97
CA LEU A 13 10.98 -48.73 -13.01
C LEU A 13 9.75 -47.92 -13.47
N ILE A 14 8.59 -48.56 -13.62
CA ILE A 14 7.34 -47.88 -14.00
C ILE A 14 6.87 -46.96 -12.87
N ALA A 15 6.92 -47.41 -11.62
CA ALA A 15 6.58 -46.59 -10.45
C ALA A 15 7.51 -45.37 -10.32
N PHE A 16 8.81 -45.54 -10.57
CA PHE A 16 9.77 -44.44 -10.52
C PHE A 16 9.56 -43.43 -11.65
N SER A 17 9.32 -43.91 -12.87
CA SER A 17 9.04 -43.07 -14.04
C SER A 17 7.76 -42.25 -13.88
N THR A 18 6.69 -42.88 -13.39
CA THR A 18 5.40 -42.20 -13.10
C THR A 18 5.54 -41.19 -11.96
N PHE A 19 6.31 -41.49 -10.92
CA PHE A 19 6.59 -40.52 -9.85
C PHE A 19 7.41 -39.32 -10.33
N ALA A 20 8.46 -39.56 -11.13
CA ALA A 20 9.31 -38.50 -11.67
C ALA A 20 8.54 -37.54 -12.58
N THR A 21 7.65 -38.07 -13.43
CA THR A 21 6.79 -37.24 -14.29
C THR A 21 5.79 -36.42 -13.48
N LEU A 22 5.13 -37.00 -12.47
CA LEU A 22 4.23 -36.27 -11.58
C LEU A 22 4.95 -35.17 -10.77
N TYR A 23 6.18 -35.41 -10.34
CA TYR A 23 6.98 -34.42 -9.64
C TYR A 23 7.36 -33.22 -10.52
N TYR A 24 7.73 -33.47 -11.78
CA TYR A 24 8.14 -32.42 -12.70
C TYR A 24 6.98 -31.51 -13.12
N PHE A 25 5.78 -32.07 -13.29
CA PHE A 25 4.58 -31.30 -13.65
C PHE A 25 3.88 -30.63 -12.45
N ALA A 26 4.35 -30.87 -11.22
CA ALA A 26 3.71 -30.29 -10.06
C ALA A 26 3.91 -28.76 -10.00
N PRO A 27 2.84 -27.99 -9.77
CA PRO A 27 2.93 -26.55 -9.71
C PRO A 27 3.69 -26.10 -8.46
N LYS A 28 4.62 -25.16 -8.66
CA LYS A 28 5.46 -24.61 -7.59
C LYS A 28 4.66 -23.58 -6.75
N PRO A 29 4.80 -23.60 -5.42
CA PRO A 29 4.11 -22.64 -4.54
C PRO A 29 4.62 -21.21 -4.78
N PRO A 30 3.73 -20.21 -4.89
CA PRO A 30 4.09 -18.83 -5.24
C PRO A 30 4.56 -18.02 -4.02
N MET A 31 5.54 -18.53 -3.28
CA MET A 31 6.03 -17.87 -2.05
C MET A 31 6.63 -16.49 -2.32
N GLY A 32 7.43 -16.35 -3.39
CA GLY A 32 8.08 -15.08 -3.72
C GLY A 32 7.10 -13.95 -4.04
N THR A 33 5.96 -14.27 -4.66
CA THR A 33 4.93 -13.25 -4.96
C THR A 33 4.14 -12.87 -3.72
N LEU A 34 3.85 -13.82 -2.82
CA LEU A 34 3.21 -13.55 -1.53
C LEU A 34 4.08 -12.66 -0.64
N GLU A 35 5.38 -12.92 -0.59
CA GLU A 35 6.33 -12.08 0.14
C GLU A 35 6.47 -10.69 -0.47
N LYS A 36 6.51 -10.59 -1.81
CA LYS A 36 6.51 -9.28 -2.48
C LYS A 36 5.26 -8.48 -2.12
N CYS A 37 4.09 -9.09 -2.24
CA CYS A 37 2.82 -8.45 -1.90
C CYS A 37 2.76 -7.97 -0.44
N HIS A 38 3.24 -8.79 0.50
CA HIS A 38 3.36 -8.37 1.91
C HIS A 38 4.24 -7.12 2.07
N ARG A 39 5.39 -7.08 1.37
CA ARG A 39 6.27 -5.89 1.39
C ARG A 39 5.59 -4.67 0.77
N ASP A 40 4.85 -4.85 -0.32
CA ASP A 40 4.13 -3.75 -0.99
C ASP A 40 3.03 -3.17 -0.07
N ILE A 41 2.30 -4.02 0.66
CA ILE A 41 1.32 -3.60 1.69
C ILE A 41 2.02 -2.89 2.86
N SER A 42 3.17 -3.41 3.30
CA SER A 42 3.97 -2.77 4.36
C SER A 42 4.44 -1.37 3.92
N ALA A 43 4.90 -1.23 2.67
CA ALA A 43 5.28 0.05 2.11
C ALA A 43 4.10 1.04 2.03
N ALA A 44 2.88 0.55 1.80
CA ALA A 44 1.67 1.38 1.86
C ALA A 44 1.38 1.88 3.28
N HIS A 45 1.57 1.02 4.31
CA HIS A 45 1.49 1.45 5.71
C HIS A 45 2.55 2.50 6.04
N ASP A 46 3.80 2.28 5.65
CA ASP A 46 4.91 3.22 5.85
C ASP A 46 4.66 4.57 5.14
N ALA A 47 3.95 4.56 4.02
CA ALA A 47 3.53 5.77 3.31
C ALA A 47 2.40 6.55 4.04
N GLU A 48 1.85 6.02 5.14
CA GLU A 48 0.65 6.50 5.85
C GLU A 48 -0.65 6.35 5.05
N ALA A 49 -0.75 5.31 4.22
CA ALA A 49 -1.95 5.07 3.43
C ALA A 49 -3.22 4.91 4.28
N GLN A 50 -3.09 4.49 5.54
CA GLN A 50 -4.23 4.45 6.48
C GLN A 50 -4.92 5.81 6.66
N LYS A 51 -4.19 6.92 6.51
CA LYS A 51 -4.74 8.29 6.66
C LYS A 51 -5.29 8.86 5.36
N TYR A 52 -4.63 8.57 4.23
CA TYR A 52 -4.91 9.24 2.95
C TYR A 52 -5.61 8.33 1.91
N ALA A 53 -5.56 7.01 2.11
CA ALA A 53 -6.04 5.98 1.18
C ALA A 53 -6.54 4.72 1.92
N ALA A 54 -7.26 4.89 3.04
CA ALA A 54 -7.70 3.81 3.92
C ALA A 54 -8.44 2.69 3.19
N ASP A 55 -9.36 3.05 2.29
CA ASP A 55 -10.17 2.08 1.54
C ASP A 55 -9.31 1.16 0.67
N LEU A 56 -8.32 1.72 -0.04
CA LEU A 56 -7.42 0.94 -0.92
C LEU A 56 -6.51 0.02 -0.12
N LEU A 57 -6.02 0.49 1.03
CA LEU A 57 -5.21 -0.32 1.94
C LEU A 57 -6.02 -1.48 2.51
N ALA A 58 -7.25 -1.22 2.94
CA ALA A 58 -8.15 -2.25 3.45
C ALA A 58 -8.49 -3.30 2.37
N GLU A 59 -8.77 -2.86 1.13
CA GLU A 59 -8.98 -3.78 0.01
C GLU A 59 -7.74 -4.66 -0.26
N ALA A 60 -6.54 -4.06 -0.23
CA ALA A 60 -5.30 -4.82 -0.43
C ALA A 60 -5.09 -5.90 0.64
N GLU A 61 -5.37 -5.57 1.91
CA GLU A 61 -5.28 -6.51 3.04
C GLU A 61 -6.30 -7.64 2.91
N VAL A 62 -7.55 -7.33 2.53
CA VAL A 62 -8.60 -8.33 2.31
C VAL A 62 -8.18 -9.32 1.24
N PHE A 63 -7.74 -8.85 0.06
CA PHE A 63 -7.28 -9.74 -1.01
C PHE A 63 -6.06 -10.57 -0.60
N TYR A 64 -5.17 -10.01 0.21
CA TYR A 64 -4.00 -10.73 0.70
C TYR A 64 -4.36 -11.83 1.71
N GLU A 65 -5.30 -11.58 2.62
CA GLU A 65 -5.80 -12.60 3.53
C GLU A 65 -6.57 -13.71 2.79
N GLU A 66 -7.37 -13.35 1.78
CA GLU A 66 -8.00 -14.32 0.89
C GLU A 66 -6.96 -15.15 0.13
N ALA A 67 -5.88 -14.53 -0.33
CA ALA A 67 -4.78 -15.23 -1.00
C ALA A 67 -4.09 -16.23 -0.05
N LYS A 68 -3.85 -15.86 1.21
CA LYS A 68 -3.29 -16.76 2.22
C LYS A 68 -4.21 -17.94 2.48
N LYS A 69 -5.51 -17.71 2.61
CA LYS A 69 -6.50 -18.77 2.81
C LYS A 69 -6.53 -19.73 1.62
N ALA A 70 -6.62 -19.19 0.40
CA ALA A 70 -6.56 -20.00 -0.82
C ALA A 70 -5.24 -20.79 -0.92
N PHE A 71 -4.11 -20.20 -0.53
CA PHE A 71 -2.82 -20.89 -0.49
C PHE A 71 -2.81 -22.05 0.51
N GLN A 72 -3.37 -21.85 1.71
CA GLN A 72 -3.51 -22.91 2.72
C GLN A 72 -4.40 -24.05 2.22
N GLU A 73 -5.53 -23.75 1.60
CA GLU A 73 -6.44 -24.74 1.02
C GLU A 73 -5.75 -25.58 -0.07
N GLN A 74 -4.95 -24.95 -0.93
CA GLN A 74 -4.17 -25.66 -1.95
C GLN A 74 -3.07 -26.53 -1.34
N ASN A 75 -2.44 -26.08 -0.24
CA ASN A 75 -1.43 -26.88 0.46
C ASN A 75 -1.99 -28.14 1.13
N GLN A 76 -3.28 -28.16 1.48
CA GLN A 76 -3.96 -29.35 1.99
C GLN A 76 -4.23 -30.40 0.90
N LYS A 77 -4.21 -30.01 -0.37
CA LYS A 77 -4.38 -30.95 -1.50
C LYS A 77 -3.11 -31.77 -1.75
N ILE A 78 -3.32 -32.93 -2.35
CA ILE A 78 -2.25 -33.80 -2.84
C ILE A 78 -1.37 -33.00 -3.83
N TYR A 79 -0.06 -33.17 -3.72
CA TYR A 79 0.98 -32.34 -4.37
C TYR A 79 0.73 -32.03 -5.86
N PHE A 80 0.26 -32.99 -6.65
CA PHE A 80 0.04 -32.84 -8.09
C PHE A 80 -1.36 -32.29 -8.46
N LEU A 81 -2.29 -32.16 -7.51
CA LEU A 81 -3.64 -31.59 -7.71
C LEU A 81 -3.74 -30.12 -7.27
N ARG A 82 -2.63 -29.53 -6.84
CA ARG A 82 -2.59 -28.13 -6.39
C ARG A 82 -2.76 -27.22 -7.61
N ASP A 83 -3.46 -26.11 -7.42
CA ASP A 83 -3.51 -25.02 -8.41
C ASP A 83 -3.43 -23.68 -7.68
N TYR A 84 -2.38 -22.92 -7.97
CA TYR A 84 -2.14 -21.61 -7.36
C TYR A 84 -2.61 -20.43 -8.23
N SER A 85 -3.32 -20.67 -9.33
CA SER A 85 -3.86 -19.64 -10.21
C SER A 85 -4.69 -18.59 -9.45
N THR A 86 -5.58 -19.05 -8.57
CA THR A 86 -6.40 -18.18 -7.70
C THR A 86 -5.54 -17.37 -6.75
N VAL A 87 -4.51 -17.99 -6.15
CA VAL A 87 -3.57 -17.30 -5.24
C VAL A 87 -2.84 -16.19 -5.97
N LEU A 88 -2.33 -16.47 -7.17
CA LEU A 88 -1.63 -15.49 -8.00
C LEU A 88 -2.54 -14.31 -8.40
N ASN A 89 -3.79 -14.59 -8.74
CA ASN A 89 -4.75 -13.54 -9.07
C ASN A 89 -5.05 -12.63 -7.86
N LEU A 90 -5.35 -13.23 -6.69
CA LEU A 90 -5.61 -12.47 -5.47
C LEU A 90 -4.41 -11.63 -5.04
N VAL A 91 -3.20 -12.21 -5.11
CA VAL A 91 -1.94 -11.51 -4.84
C VAL A 91 -1.73 -10.35 -5.81
N SER A 92 -2.01 -10.55 -7.10
CA SER A 92 -1.90 -9.49 -8.11
C SER A 92 -2.86 -8.33 -7.81
N GLN A 93 -4.09 -8.63 -7.40
CA GLN A 93 -5.07 -7.61 -7.01
C GLN A 93 -4.64 -6.87 -5.75
N ALA A 94 -4.19 -7.60 -4.73
CA ALA A 94 -3.68 -7.01 -3.49
C ALA A 94 -2.49 -6.06 -3.76
N THR A 95 -1.51 -6.49 -4.57
CA THR A 95 -0.36 -5.65 -4.95
C THR A 95 -0.80 -4.41 -5.71
N ALA A 96 -1.70 -4.51 -6.69
CA ALA A 96 -2.18 -3.35 -7.43
C ALA A 96 -2.87 -2.33 -6.50
N LYS A 97 -3.68 -2.80 -5.56
CA LYS A 97 -4.35 -1.94 -4.57
C LYS A 97 -3.38 -1.27 -3.61
N ALA A 98 -2.33 -1.98 -3.18
CA ALA A 98 -1.27 -1.41 -2.35
C ALA A 98 -0.49 -0.31 -3.10
N GLU A 99 -0.13 -0.54 -4.36
CA GLU A 99 0.54 0.45 -5.21
C GLU A 99 -0.33 1.69 -5.45
N ASP A 100 -1.63 1.49 -5.73
CA ASP A 100 -2.60 2.59 -5.86
C ASP A 100 -2.74 3.38 -4.55
N ALA A 101 -2.71 2.70 -3.40
CA ALA A 101 -2.78 3.34 -2.08
C ALA A 101 -1.55 4.24 -1.83
N ILE A 102 -0.36 3.77 -2.17
CA ILE A 102 0.89 4.55 -2.08
C ILE A 102 0.79 5.79 -2.96
N LYS A 103 0.39 5.62 -4.22
CA LYS A 103 0.27 6.72 -5.18
C LYS A 103 -0.75 7.76 -4.72
N LYS A 104 -1.95 7.33 -4.34
CA LYS A 104 -3.01 8.22 -3.82
C LYS A 104 -2.54 8.98 -2.60
N THR A 105 -1.75 8.35 -1.73
CA THR A 105 -1.19 9.00 -0.55
C THR A 105 -0.16 10.07 -0.90
N ALA A 106 0.74 9.79 -1.85
CA ALA A 106 1.70 10.77 -2.35
C ALA A 106 0.99 11.98 -2.97
N ASP A 107 -0.02 11.74 -3.81
CA ASP A 107 -0.83 12.79 -4.45
C ASP A 107 -1.59 13.61 -3.40
N ALA A 108 -2.21 12.96 -2.42
CA ALA A 108 -2.93 13.65 -1.35
C ALA A 108 -1.99 14.54 -0.50
N LYS A 109 -0.79 14.05 -0.16
CA LYS A 109 0.22 14.83 0.56
C LYS A 109 0.69 16.04 -0.25
N ALA A 110 0.95 15.86 -1.54
CA ALA A 110 1.37 16.94 -2.44
C ALA A 110 0.28 18.02 -2.62
N ASN A 111 -0.97 17.58 -2.79
CA ASN A 111 -2.12 18.48 -2.90
C ASN A 111 -2.35 19.25 -1.59
N LEU A 112 -2.31 18.57 -0.45
CA LEU A 112 -2.43 19.20 0.87
C LEU A 112 -1.34 20.26 1.08
N LYS A 113 -0.09 19.96 0.73
CA LYS A 113 1.02 20.92 0.81
C LYS A 113 0.77 22.15 -0.06
N THR A 114 0.33 21.94 -1.29
CA THR A 114 -0.02 23.01 -2.23
C THR A 114 -1.16 23.88 -1.71
N ASP A 115 -2.21 23.26 -1.16
CA ASP A 115 -3.38 23.97 -0.64
C ASP A 115 -3.06 24.77 0.62
N ILE A 116 -2.23 24.24 1.52
CA ILE A 116 -1.75 24.98 2.69
C ILE A 116 -0.92 26.18 2.24
N LYS A 117 -0.01 26.01 1.27
CA LYS A 117 0.79 27.11 0.73
C LYS A 117 -0.09 28.22 0.15
N LYS A 118 -1.07 27.86 -0.71
CA LYS A 118 -2.02 28.83 -1.27
C LYS A 118 -2.79 29.60 -0.19
N LYS A 119 -3.19 28.92 0.88
CA LYS A 119 -3.87 29.55 2.03
C LYS A 119 -2.94 30.51 2.77
N LEU A 120 -1.69 30.13 3.01
CA LEU A 120 -0.68 31.00 3.62
C LEU A 120 -0.43 32.24 2.76
N ASP A 121 -0.22 32.07 1.46
CA ASP A 121 -0.01 33.18 0.52
C ASP A 121 -1.21 34.14 0.52
N SER A 122 -2.44 33.60 0.55
CA SER A 122 -3.66 34.41 0.64
C SER A 122 -3.76 35.20 1.95
N VAL A 123 -3.40 34.60 3.08
CA VAL A 123 -3.37 35.30 4.38
C VAL A 123 -2.27 36.36 4.40
N ASN A 124 -1.09 36.07 3.86
CA ASN A 124 -0.01 37.04 3.75
C ASN A 124 -0.44 38.27 2.93
N HIS A 125 -1.07 38.05 1.78
CA HIS A 125 -1.58 39.14 0.95
C HIS A 125 -2.60 40.02 1.70
N LYS A 126 -3.49 39.41 2.51
CA LYS A 126 -4.43 40.17 3.37
C LYS A 126 -3.72 40.95 4.46
N ILE A 127 -2.67 40.40 5.06
CA ILE A 127 -1.85 41.08 6.07
C ILE A 127 -1.13 42.27 5.43
N GLU A 128 -0.47 42.08 4.29
CA GLU A 128 0.21 43.14 3.54
C GLU A 128 -0.77 44.26 3.16
N HIS A 129 -1.92 43.92 2.60
CA HIS A 129 -2.97 44.89 2.26
C HIS A 129 -3.44 45.67 3.50
N PHE A 130 -3.64 45.00 4.64
CA PHE A 130 -3.98 45.70 5.88
C PHE A 130 -2.85 46.65 6.32
N GLN A 131 -1.59 46.21 6.24
CA GLN A 131 -0.45 47.04 6.62
C GLN A 131 -0.30 48.27 5.72
N THR A 132 -0.44 48.11 4.41
CA THR A 132 -0.31 49.22 3.45
C THR A 132 -1.41 50.26 3.60
N TYR A 133 -2.66 49.84 3.74
CA TYR A 133 -3.80 50.77 3.65
C TYR A 133 -4.38 51.19 5.01
N TYR A 134 -4.22 50.39 6.06
CA TYR A 134 -4.94 50.58 7.32
C TYR A 134 -4.03 50.76 8.54
N ALA A 135 -2.73 50.43 8.47
CA ALA A 135 -1.84 50.52 9.64
C ALA A 135 -1.68 51.94 10.19
N HIS A 136 -1.77 52.95 9.33
CA HIS A 136 -1.60 54.36 9.70
C HIS A 136 -2.90 55.04 10.13
N LEU A 137 -4.03 54.34 10.06
CA LEU A 137 -5.32 54.89 10.48
C LEU A 137 -5.50 54.81 12.01
N PRO A 138 -6.28 55.74 12.60
CA PRO A 138 -6.66 55.69 14.01
C PRO A 138 -7.72 54.60 14.23
N LEU A 139 -7.30 53.34 14.09
CA LEU A 139 -8.13 52.17 14.36
C LEU A 139 -8.38 52.01 15.86
N ASN A 140 -9.56 51.50 16.21
CA ASN A 140 -9.88 51.18 17.60
C ASN A 140 -8.96 50.07 18.16
N ALA A 141 -8.80 50.05 19.49
CA ALA A 141 -7.88 49.14 20.17
C ALA A 141 -8.17 47.65 19.89
N LYS A 142 -9.45 47.30 19.71
CA LYS A 142 -9.88 45.93 19.38
C LYS A 142 -9.37 45.51 18.00
N ALA A 143 -9.56 46.34 16.97
CA ALA A 143 -9.11 46.06 15.61
C ALA A 143 -7.58 45.88 15.52
N ARG A 144 -6.82 46.72 16.25
CA ARG A 144 -5.36 46.57 16.34
C ARG A 144 -4.97 45.25 17.00
N LYS A 145 -5.60 44.91 18.12
CA LYS A 145 -5.36 43.64 18.83
C LYS A 145 -5.69 42.42 17.96
N ASP A 146 -6.84 42.44 17.29
CA ASP A 146 -7.28 41.35 16.42
C ASP A 146 -6.31 41.15 15.24
N PHE A 147 -5.83 42.24 14.64
CA PHE A 147 -4.80 42.19 13.58
C PHE A 147 -3.47 41.63 14.10
N THR A 148 -2.96 42.12 15.23
CA THR A 148 -1.70 41.62 15.83
C THR A 148 -1.79 40.13 16.11
N ASN A 149 -2.92 39.67 16.67
CA ASN A 149 -3.16 38.24 16.91
C ASN A 149 -3.21 37.43 15.63
N ALA A 150 -3.88 37.93 14.59
CA ALA A 150 -3.94 37.27 13.28
C ALA A 150 -2.55 37.14 12.65
N LYS A 151 -1.75 38.21 12.70
CA LYS A 151 -0.37 38.21 12.21
C LYS A 151 0.51 37.23 12.99
N LEU A 152 0.39 37.18 14.31
CA LEU A 152 1.14 36.24 15.15
C LEU A 152 0.81 34.79 14.77
N LYS A 153 -0.48 34.43 14.69
CA LYS A 153 -0.91 33.09 14.29
C LYS A 153 -0.46 32.72 12.87
N TYR A 154 -0.44 33.69 11.96
CA TYR A 154 0.09 33.47 10.61
C TYR A 154 1.58 33.11 10.66
N LEU A 155 2.39 33.84 11.42
CA LEU A 155 3.83 33.56 11.54
C LEU A 155 4.08 32.19 12.18
N GLU A 156 3.33 31.82 13.22
CA GLU A 156 3.38 30.49 13.83
C GLU A 156 3.03 29.40 12.80
N SER A 157 1.98 29.61 12.00
CA SER A 157 1.53 28.66 10.97
C SER A 157 2.55 28.54 9.82
N GLN A 158 3.16 29.65 9.41
CA GLN A 158 4.22 29.66 8.41
C GLN A 158 5.44 28.90 8.91
N GLN A 159 5.89 29.16 10.14
CA GLN A 159 7.01 28.44 10.73
C GLN A 159 6.72 26.94 10.85
N ALA A 160 5.49 26.55 11.19
CA ALA A 160 5.08 25.15 11.26
C ALA A 160 5.05 24.46 9.88
N PHE A 161 4.76 25.21 8.81
CA PHE A 161 4.76 24.69 7.43
C PHE A 161 6.16 24.52 6.85
N GLU A 162 7.12 25.35 7.29
CA GLU A 162 8.52 25.31 6.83
C GLU A 162 9.36 24.22 7.52
N ARG A 163 8.94 23.77 8.71
CA ARG A 163 9.54 22.64 9.43
C ARG A 163 9.20 21.30 8.77
#